data_AF-A0A955NSF0-F1
#
_entry.id   AF-A0A955NSF0-F1
#
_cell.length_a   1.000
_cell.length_b   1.000
_cell.length_c   1.000
_cell.angle_alpha   90.00
_cell.angle_beta   90.00
_cell.angle_gamma   90.00
#
_symmetry.space_group_name_H-M   'P 1'
#
loop_
_entity.id
_entity.type
_entity.pdbx_description
1 polymer ?
#
loop_
_entity_poly.entity_id
_entity_poly.type
_entity_poly.pdbx_seq_one_letter_code
_entity_poly.pdbx_strand_id
1 'polypeptide(L)'
;MKAMFSGRVGLWILGVAALISFVDSGWTVSPATGDLWIGWASTEITPDRPVALVGQKHKRVSTRVRDPLTATALAIETKNEQGDMIDQAVMVS
;
A
#
# COMPACT_ATOMS: atom_id res chain seq x y z
N MET A 1 57.22 52.79 -6.22
CA MET A 1 56.12 53.02 -7.17
C MET A 1 55.16 51.84 -7.07
N LYS A 2 53.86 52.13 -6.98
CA LYS A 2 52.73 51.24 -6.70
C LYS A 2 52.23 50.57 -7.99
N ALA A 3 52.04 49.26 -7.97
CA ALA A 3 51.14 48.52 -8.89
C ALA A 3 50.73 47.25 -8.12
N MET A 4 49.56 47.14 -7.48
CA MET A 4 48.18 47.12 -8.00
C MET A 4 47.94 45.99 -9.01
N PHE A 5 47.81 44.76 -8.50
CA PHE A 5 47.01 43.72 -9.14
C PHE A 5 46.06 43.11 -8.10
N SER A 6 44.90 43.75 -8.00
CA SER A 6 43.66 43.30 -7.35
C SER A 6 43.32 41.89 -7.86
N GLY A 7 43.15 40.89 -6.99
CA GLY A 7 41.95 40.76 -6.17
C GLY A 7 40.82 40.20 -7.04
N ARG A 8 40.83 38.87 -7.29
CA ARG A 8 39.70 38.15 -7.94
C ARG A 8 39.81 36.61 -7.96
N VAL A 9 40.57 35.98 -7.05
CA VAL A 9 40.66 34.51 -6.99
C VAL A 9 39.86 33.90 -5.84
N GLY A 10 39.60 34.66 -4.77
CA GLY A 10 38.93 34.14 -3.56
C GLY A 10 37.41 33.95 -3.64
N LEU A 11 36.72 34.49 -4.65
CA LEU A 11 35.24 34.55 -4.67
C LEU A 11 34.57 33.43 -5.49
N TRP A 12 35.32 32.53 -6.12
CA TRP A 12 34.75 31.39 -6.84
C TRP A 12 34.66 30.11 -5.99
N ILE A 13 35.38 30.04 -4.87
CA ILE A 13 35.37 28.85 -4.00
C ILE A 13 34.15 28.85 -3.06
N LEU A 14 33.60 30.03 -2.71
CA LEU A 14 32.40 30.13 -1.88
C LEU A 14 31.08 29.90 -2.64
N GLY A 15 31.07 30.09 -3.97
CA GLY A 15 29.86 29.94 -4.79
C GLY A 15 29.50 28.49 -5.14
N VAL A 16 30.47 27.56 -5.13
CA VAL A 16 30.25 26.16 -5.50
C VAL A 16 29.75 25.32 -4.32
N ALA A 17 30.11 25.67 -3.08
CA ALA A 17 29.66 24.94 -1.88
C ALA A 17 28.16 25.12 -1.60
N ALA A 18 27.56 26.24 -2.02
CA ALA A 18 26.14 26.52 -1.78
C ALA A 18 25.19 25.71 -2.70
N LEU A 19 25.67 25.17 -3.82
CA LEU A 19 24.83 24.43 -4.78
C LEU A 19 24.66 22.95 -4.40
N ILE A 20 25.53 22.39 -3.56
CA ILE A 20 25.49 20.97 -3.16
C ILE A 20 24.49 20.73 -2.03
N SER A 21 24.02 21.78 -1.35
CA SER A 21 23.14 21.65 -0.17
C SER A 21 21.64 21.54 -0.50
N PHE A 22 21.24 21.51 -1.78
CA PHE A 22 19.81 21.59 -2.16
C PHE A 22 19.18 20.25 -2.60
N VAL A 23 19.94 19.14 -2.57
CA VAL A 23 19.43 17.80 -2.95
C VAL A 23 19.60 16.85 -1.79
N ASP A 24 18.80 17.06 -0.74
CA ASP A 24 18.58 16.04 0.30
C ASP A 24 17.10 15.94 0.70
N SER A 25 16.19 16.34 -0.19
CA SER A 25 14.80 15.87 -0.14
C SER A 25 14.71 14.50 -0.81
N GLY A 26 15.53 13.56 -0.33
CA GLY A 26 15.34 12.16 -0.62
C GLY A 26 13.90 11.79 -0.25
N TRP A 27 13.18 11.15 -1.16
CA TRP A 27 11.88 10.58 -0.86
C TRP A 27 12.09 9.48 0.18
N THR A 28 11.94 9.83 1.45
CA THR A 28 11.93 8.85 2.53
C THR A 28 10.48 8.43 2.72
N VAL A 29 10.13 7.24 2.23
CA VAL A 29 8.90 6.58 2.66
C VAL A 29 9.20 6.08 4.06
N SER A 30 8.71 6.79 5.08
CA SER A 30 8.78 6.27 6.45
C SER A 30 8.01 4.95 6.47
N PRO A 31 8.61 3.83 6.91
CA PRO A 31 7.87 2.60 7.06
C PRO A 31 6.72 2.86 8.04
N ALA A 32 5.51 2.45 7.66
CA ALA A 32 4.37 2.45 8.55
C ALA A 32 4.67 1.48 9.69
N THR A 33 5.00 2.02 10.86
CA THR A 33 5.20 1.24 12.08
C THR A 33 3.86 1.09 12.78
N GLY A 34 3.39 -0.15 12.91
CA GLY A 34 2.13 -0.46 13.56
C GLY A 34 1.96 -1.95 13.81
N ASP A 35 1.05 -2.28 14.72
CA ASP A 35 0.69 -3.66 15.02
C ASP A 35 -0.22 -4.22 13.94
N LEU A 36 0.05 -5.46 13.52
CA LEU A 36 -0.75 -6.19 12.54
C LEU A 36 -1.88 -6.95 13.24
N TRP A 37 -3.11 -6.64 12.87
CA TRP A 37 -4.33 -7.27 13.33
C TRP A 37 -4.91 -8.14 12.22
N ILE A 38 -5.31 -9.36 12.59
CA ILE A 38 -5.88 -10.34 11.66
C ILE A 38 -7.13 -10.92 12.28
N GLY A 39 -8.23 -10.91 11.52
CA GLY A 39 -9.48 -11.57 11.89
C GLY A 39 -10.08 -12.27 10.69
N TRP A 40 -10.71 -13.41 10.88
CA TRP A 40 -11.46 -14.07 9.82
C TRP A 40 -12.76 -14.65 10.32
N ALA A 41 -13.72 -14.76 9.42
CA ALA A 41 -15.01 -15.41 9.65
C ALA A 41 -15.43 -16.17 8.39
N SER A 42 -16.13 -17.28 8.58
CA SER A 42 -16.68 -18.08 7.48
C SER A 42 -18.18 -18.31 7.70
N THR A 43 -18.94 -18.35 6.61
CA THR A 43 -20.38 -18.61 6.64
C THR A 43 -20.79 -19.52 5.49
N GLU A 44 -21.84 -20.31 5.72
CA GLU A 44 -22.48 -21.09 4.65
C GLU A 44 -23.25 -20.16 3.70
N ILE A 45 -23.07 -20.36 2.39
CA ILE A 45 -23.73 -19.64 1.30
C ILE A 45 -24.40 -20.60 0.30
N THR A 46 -24.61 -21.86 0.70
CA THR A 46 -25.25 -22.89 -0.12
C THR A 46 -26.64 -22.42 -0.57
N PRO A 47 -26.90 -22.29 -1.89
CA PRO A 47 -28.22 -21.90 -2.36
C PRO A 47 -29.27 -22.97 -2.09
N ASP A 48 -30.38 -22.56 -1.49
CA ASP A 48 -31.53 -23.40 -1.16
C ASP A 48 -32.52 -23.57 -2.33
N ARG A 49 -32.23 -22.96 -3.47
CA ARG A 49 -33.01 -23.10 -4.72
C ARG A 49 -32.09 -23.29 -5.93
N PRO A 50 -32.62 -23.81 -7.05
CA PRO A 50 -31.83 -23.91 -8.27
C PRO A 50 -31.31 -22.56 -8.74
N VAL A 51 -30.02 -22.49 -9.09
CA VAL A 51 -29.33 -21.26 -9.52
C VAL A 51 -28.67 -21.45 -10.88
N ALA A 52 -28.60 -20.36 -11.66
CA ALA A 52 -27.86 -20.36 -12.92
C ALA A 52 -26.35 -20.33 -12.65
N LEU A 53 -25.60 -21.22 -13.30
CA LEU A 53 -24.15 -21.24 -13.23
C LEU A 53 -23.56 -20.21 -14.20
N VAL A 54 -22.58 -19.45 -13.72
CA VAL A 54 -21.85 -18.42 -14.49
C VAL A 54 -20.57 -19.01 -15.12
N GLY A 55 -20.03 -18.35 -16.14
CA GLY A 55 -18.73 -18.73 -16.76
C GLY A 55 -18.80 -19.81 -17.83
N GLN A 56 -20.00 -20.22 -18.27
CA GLN A 56 -20.21 -21.19 -19.34
C GLN A 56 -21.05 -20.55 -20.47
N LYS A 57 -20.73 -20.86 -21.74
CA LYS A 57 -21.39 -20.25 -22.93
C LYS A 57 -22.89 -20.54 -23.03
N HIS A 58 -23.36 -21.63 -22.43
CA HIS A 58 -24.78 -22.01 -22.41
C HIS A 58 -25.33 -21.94 -20.99
N LYS A 59 -26.61 -21.57 -20.86
CA LYS A 59 -27.29 -21.52 -19.56
C LYS A 59 -27.33 -22.92 -18.97
N ARG A 60 -26.70 -23.08 -17.80
CA ARG A 60 -26.77 -24.27 -16.97
C ARG A 60 -27.44 -23.90 -15.66
N VAL A 61 -28.36 -24.74 -15.20
CA VAL A 61 -29.03 -24.55 -13.92
C VAL A 61 -28.57 -25.67 -13.00
N SER A 62 -27.96 -25.31 -11.86
CA SER A 62 -27.68 -26.26 -10.79
C SER A 62 -28.96 -26.54 -10.03
N THR A 63 -29.37 -27.81 -9.92
CA THR A 63 -30.58 -28.23 -9.20
C THR A 63 -30.29 -28.88 -7.85
N ARG A 64 -29.01 -29.18 -7.56
CA ARG A 64 -28.56 -29.78 -6.30
C ARG A 64 -27.13 -29.34 -6.00
N VAL A 65 -26.80 -29.27 -4.72
CA VAL A 65 -25.43 -29.05 -4.23
C VAL A 65 -24.85 -30.39 -3.76
N ARG A 66 -23.60 -30.69 -4.17
CA ARG A 66 -22.89 -31.89 -3.73
C ARG A 66 -22.27 -31.70 -2.34
N ASP A 67 -21.56 -30.59 -2.17
CA ASP A 67 -20.86 -30.20 -0.94
C ASP A 67 -21.26 -28.76 -0.58
N PRO A 68 -21.50 -28.42 0.70
CA PRO A 68 -21.86 -27.06 1.11
C PRO A 68 -20.86 -26.01 0.59
N LEU A 69 -21.39 -24.83 0.24
CA LEU A 69 -20.57 -23.71 -0.20
C LEU A 69 -20.34 -22.78 0.98
N THR A 70 -19.09 -22.39 1.23
CA THR A 70 -18.72 -21.46 2.29
C THR A 70 -18.06 -20.22 1.70
N ALA A 71 -18.42 -19.05 2.19
CA ALA A 71 -17.68 -17.82 1.95
C ALA A 71 -16.81 -17.51 3.17
N THR A 72 -15.55 -17.15 2.94
CA THR A 72 -14.64 -16.74 4.01
C THR A 72 -14.17 -15.31 3.78
N ALA A 73 -14.28 -14.49 4.81
CA ALA A 73 -13.74 -13.13 4.84
C ALA A 73 -12.52 -13.08 5.77
N LEU A 74 -11.40 -12.56 5.26
CA LEU A 74 -10.17 -12.31 6.02
C LEU A 74 -9.95 -10.80 6.06
N ALA A 75 -9.99 -10.22 7.26
CA ALA A 75 -9.69 -8.83 7.53
C ALA A 75 -8.25 -8.72 8.04
N ILE A 76 -7.49 -7.80 7.44
CA ILE A 76 -6.12 -7.46 7.79
C ILE A 76 -6.08 -5.96 8.04
N GLU A 77 -5.55 -5.53 9.17
CA GLU A 77 -5.48 -4.12 9.56
C GLU A 77 -4.13 -3.83 10.23
N THR A 78 -3.53 -2.69 9.93
CA THR A 78 -2.33 -2.19 10.63
C THR A 78 -2.74 -0.98 11.46
N LYS A 79 -2.45 -0.97 12.77
CA LYS A 79 -2.74 0.16 13.68
C LYS A 79 -1.49 0.76 14.27
N ASN A 80 -1.45 2.09 14.44
CA ASN A 80 -0.37 2.75 15.19
C ASN A 80 -0.52 2.49 16.70
N GLU A 81 0.45 2.95 17.48
CA GLU A 81 0.46 2.81 18.96
C GLU A 81 -0.73 3.52 19.63
N GLN A 82 -1.32 4.53 18.98
CA GLN A 82 -2.50 5.27 19.45
C GLN A 82 -3.81 4.55 19.11
N GLY A 83 -3.75 3.46 18.34
CA GLY A 83 -4.90 2.68 17.89
C GLY A 83 -5.56 3.19 16.60
N ASP A 84 -4.99 4.20 15.94
CA ASP A 84 -5.47 4.68 14.65
C ASP A 84 -5.11 3.71 13.53
N MET A 85 -6.03 3.53 12.59
CA MET A 85 -5.86 2.68 11.42
C MET A 85 -4.89 3.32 10.42
N ILE A 86 -3.82 2.61 10.08
CA ILE A 86 -2.84 3.01 9.06
C ILE A 86 -3.21 2.44 7.69
N ASP A 87 -3.52 1.15 7.61
CA ASP A 87 -3.88 0.45 6.37
C ASP A 87 -4.81 -0.72 6.66
N GLN A 88 -5.59 -1.14 5.65
CA GLN A 88 -6.54 -2.24 5.77
C GLN A 88 -6.78 -2.95 4.43
N ALA A 89 -7.04 -4.26 4.52
CA ALA A 89 -7.49 -5.07 3.39
C ALA A 89 -8.52 -6.11 3.85
N VAL A 90 -9.49 -6.38 2.98
CA VAL A 90 -10.43 -7.51 3.14
C VAL A 90 -10.29 -8.42 1.93
N MET A 91 -9.99 -9.68 2.19
CA MET A 91 -9.98 -10.73 1.17
C MET A 91 -11.22 -11.60 1.33
N VAL A 92 -11.83 -11.98 0.21
CA VAL A 92 -13.01 -12.85 0.18
C VAL A 92 -12.73 -14.02 -0.75
N SER A 93 -13.03 -15.23 -0.29
CA SER A 93 -12.98 -16.47 -1.08
C SER A 93 -14.32 -17.19 -1.05
#